data_AF-A0A7S1W9P3-F1
#
_entry.id   AF-A0A7S1W9P3-F1
#
_cell.length_a   1.000
_cell.length_b   1.000
_cell.length_c   1.000
_cell.angle_alpha   90.00
_cell.angle_beta   90.00
_cell.angle_gamma   90.00
#
_symmetry.space_group_name_H-M   'P 1'
#
loop_
_entity.id
_entity.type
_entity.pdbx_description
1 polymer ?
#
loop_
_entity_poly.entity_id
_entity_poly.type
_entity_poly.pdbx_seq_one_letter_code
_entity_poly.pdbx_strand_id
1 'polypeptide(L)'
;FRSDKTLQRLYKAVSSSHQGAPAEAFRALRQINSRRYPLLMAEVEGMAEGSGQALDLMLVANFRQEIQTALGANASRVDVPDSCTDVLLVHPEGGHGVGWAHNEDYNALFFDRIYLVRQTWEQAGGASSPASR
;
A
#
# COMPACT_ATOMS: atom_id res chain seq x y z
N PHE A 1 8.95 -8.05 -8.34
CA PHE A 1 9.38 -8.43 -6.97
C PHE A 1 10.85 -8.84 -6.83
N ARG A 2 11.44 -9.66 -7.71
CA ARG A 2 12.80 -10.22 -7.51
C ARG A 2 13.95 -9.18 -7.46
N SER A 3 13.86 -8.10 -8.23
CA SER A 3 14.88 -7.05 -8.25
C SER A 3 14.77 -6.04 -7.09
N ASP A 4 13.71 -6.10 -6.28
CA ASP A 4 13.61 -5.28 -5.06
C ASP A 4 14.32 -5.97 -3.88
N LYS A 5 15.59 -5.63 -3.67
CA LYS A 5 16.40 -6.23 -2.59
C LYS A 5 15.86 -5.92 -1.20
N THR A 6 15.22 -4.77 -0.99
CA THR A 6 14.66 -4.40 0.31
C THR A 6 13.44 -5.26 0.63
N LEU A 7 12.52 -5.39 -0.33
CA LEU A 7 11.38 -6.26 -0.19
C LEU A 7 11.79 -7.73 0.02
N GLN A 8 12.80 -8.22 -0.73
CA GLN A 8 13.29 -9.60 -0.54
C GLN A 8 13.91 -9.81 0.84
N ARG A 9 14.59 -8.81 1.41
CA ARG A 9 15.12 -8.86 2.79
C ARG A 9 13.99 -8.90 3.81
N LEU A 10 12.99 -8.04 3.67
CA LEU A 10 11.81 -8.02 4.55
C LEU A 10 11.04 -9.34 4.47
N TYR A 11 10.79 -9.84 3.26
CA TYR A 11 10.10 -11.10 3.06
C TYR A 11 10.81 -12.25 3.77
N LYS A 12 12.13 -12.37 3.60
CA LYS A 12 12.95 -13.37 4.33
C LYS A 12 12.89 -13.19 5.85
N ALA A 13 12.92 -11.94 6.33
CA ALA A 13 12.89 -11.64 7.76
C ALA A 13 11.57 -12.09 8.40
N VAL A 14 10.44 -11.93 7.70
CA VAL A 14 9.13 -12.35 8.22
C VAL A 14 8.81 -13.82 7.96
N SER A 15 9.40 -14.42 6.92
CA SER A 15 9.14 -15.81 6.51
C SER A 15 10.02 -16.83 7.25
N SER A 16 11.15 -16.40 7.81
CA SER A 16 11.98 -17.28 8.63
C SER A 16 11.20 -17.70 9.88
N SER A 17 11.31 -18.97 10.28
CA SER A 17 10.62 -19.61 11.41
C SER A 17 10.96 -19.02 12.80
N HIS A 18 11.57 -17.84 12.84
CA HIS A 18 12.14 -17.22 14.03
C HIS A 18 11.10 -16.34 14.73
N GLN A 19 11.04 -16.48 16.05
CA GLN A 19 10.27 -15.65 16.99
C GLN A 19 10.94 -14.28 17.15
N GLY A 20 11.02 -13.52 16.05
CA GLY A 20 11.60 -12.18 16.02
C GLY A 20 10.54 -11.12 15.81
N ALA A 21 10.86 -9.89 16.24
CA ALA A 21 10.01 -8.70 16.04
C ALA A 21 9.44 -8.55 14.60
N PRO A 22 10.16 -8.86 13.51
CA PRO A 22 9.59 -8.76 12.15
C PRO A 22 8.42 -9.71 11.91
N ALA A 23 8.56 -10.97 12.33
CA ALA A 23 7.53 -11.98 12.15
C ALA A 23 6.33 -11.71 13.05
N GLU A 24 6.55 -11.20 14.26
CA GLU A 24 5.48 -10.78 15.17
C GLU A 24 4.70 -9.58 14.62
N ALA A 25 5.39 -8.53 14.16
CA ALA A 25 4.77 -7.38 13.52
C ALA A 25 3.95 -7.78 12.29
N PHE A 26 4.51 -8.61 11.41
CA PHE A 26 3.82 -9.12 10.23
C PHE A 26 2.55 -9.90 10.59
N ARG A 27 2.62 -10.82 11.56
CA ARG A 27 1.45 -11.60 12.01
C ARG A 27 0.38 -10.69 12.62
N ALA A 28 0.77 -9.71 13.43
CA ALA A 28 -0.15 -8.75 14.01
C ALA A 28 -0.85 -7.90 12.94
N LEU A 29 -0.09 -7.35 11.99
CA LEU A 29 -0.64 -6.58 10.87
C LEU A 29 -1.60 -7.41 10.03
N ARG A 30 -1.23 -8.64 9.66
CA ARG A 30 -2.12 -9.56 8.94
C ARG A 30 -3.41 -9.82 9.72
N GLN A 31 -3.31 -10.16 11.00
CA GLN A 31 -4.49 -10.45 11.83
C GLN A 31 -5.43 -9.25 11.98
N ILE A 32 -4.89 -8.05 12.19
CA ILE A 32 -5.67 -6.82 12.33
C ILE A 32 -6.38 -6.50 11.00
N ASN A 33 -5.66 -6.55 9.88
CA ASN A 33 -6.22 -6.25 8.57
C ASN A 33 -7.28 -7.29 8.13
N SER A 34 -7.06 -8.58 8.38
CA SER A 34 -8.09 -9.62 8.13
C SER A 34 -9.39 -9.40 8.90
N ARG A 35 -9.31 -8.82 10.11
CA ARG A 35 -10.50 -8.54 10.92
C ARG A 35 -11.17 -7.22 10.56
N ARG A 36 -10.37 -6.18 10.31
CA ARG A 36 -10.87 -4.80 10.17
C ARG A 36 -11.13 -4.41 8.72
N TYR A 37 -10.40 -4.98 7.77
CA TYR A 37 -10.45 -4.65 6.36
C TYR A 37 -10.52 -5.91 5.48
N PRO A 38 -11.56 -6.76 5.64
CA PRO A 38 -11.65 -8.05 4.96
C PRO A 38 -11.70 -7.91 3.42
N LEU A 39 -12.32 -6.86 2.89
CA LEU A 39 -12.36 -6.61 1.44
C LEU A 39 -10.98 -6.25 0.87
N LEU A 40 -10.20 -5.44 1.59
CA LEU A 40 -8.83 -5.11 1.19
C LEU A 40 -7.94 -6.36 1.22
N MET A 41 -8.12 -7.24 2.21
CA MET A 41 -7.41 -8.51 2.26
C MET A 41 -7.76 -9.43 1.09
N ALA A 42 -9.04 -9.50 0.72
CA ALA A 42 -9.48 -10.25 -0.46
C ALA A 42 -8.87 -9.69 -1.76
N GLU A 43 -8.73 -8.36 -1.87
CA GLU A 43 -8.04 -7.73 -3.00
C GLU A 43 -6.56 -8.14 -3.05
N VAL A 44 -5.85 -8.13 -1.92
CA VAL A 44 -4.45 -8.57 -1.84
C VAL A 44 -4.29 -10.05 -2.17
N GLU A 45 -5.23 -10.89 -1.74
CA GLU A 45 -5.30 -12.32 -2.10
C GLU A 45 -5.50 -12.51 -3.61
N GLY A 46 -6.45 -11.78 -4.21
CA GLY A 46 -6.69 -11.81 -5.65
C GLY A 46 -5.48 -11.31 -6.46
N MET A 47 -4.77 -10.28 -5.98
CA MET A 47 -3.52 -9.83 -6.58
C MET A 47 -2.42 -10.91 -6.51
N ALA A 48 -2.30 -11.61 -5.38
CA ALA A 48 -1.32 -12.69 -5.23
C ALA A 48 -1.64 -13.85 -6.19
N GLU A 49 -2.90 -14.26 -6.27
CA GLU A 49 -3.37 -15.29 -7.20
C GLU A 49 -3.14 -14.88 -8.66
N GLY A 50 -3.64 -13.71 -9.07
CA GLY A 50 -3.54 -13.22 -10.45
C GLY A 50 -2.10 -12.99 -10.93
N SER A 51 -1.17 -12.71 -10.01
CA SER A 51 0.26 -12.55 -10.31
C SER A 51 1.09 -13.82 -10.13
N GLY A 52 0.50 -14.92 -9.64
CA GLY A 52 1.20 -16.15 -9.31
C GLY A 52 2.27 -15.99 -8.22
N GLN A 53 2.14 -14.99 -7.34
CA GLN A 53 3.07 -14.73 -6.24
C GLN A 53 2.58 -15.33 -4.94
N ALA A 54 3.50 -15.58 -4.00
CA ALA A 54 3.12 -15.98 -2.65
C ALA A 54 2.35 -14.85 -1.94
N LEU A 55 1.22 -15.19 -1.29
CA LEU A 55 0.41 -14.22 -0.54
C LEU A 55 1.24 -13.45 0.49
N ASP A 56 2.12 -14.13 1.23
CA ASP A 56 2.96 -13.48 2.23
C ASP A 56 3.92 -12.45 1.59
N LEU A 57 4.43 -12.71 0.38
CA LEU A 57 5.24 -11.72 -0.34
C LEU A 57 4.40 -10.49 -0.73
N MET A 58 3.15 -10.70 -1.15
CA MET A 58 2.23 -9.61 -1.49
C MET A 58 1.85 -8.78 -0.25
N LEU A 59 1.59 -9.45 0.87
CA LEU A 59 1.31 -8.80 2.15
C LEU A 59 2.51 -8.00 2.66
N VAL A 60 3.73 -8.55 2.56
CA VAL A 60 4.95 -7.80 2.93
C VAL A 60 5.15 -6.58 2.03
N ALA A 61 4.79 -6.66 0.75
CA ALA A 61 4.86 -5.50 -0.14
C ALA A 61 3.88 -4.40 0.30
N ASN A 62 2.67 -4.76 0.73
CA ASN A 62 1.65 -3.82 1.22
C ASN A 62 1.95 -3.29 2.64
N PHE A 63 2.57 -4.08 3.51
CA PHE A 63 2.93 -3.69 4.88
C PHE A 63 4.37 -3.21 5.03
N ARG A 64 5.03 -2.89 3.91
CA ARG A 64 6.47 -2.63 3.87
C ARG A 64 6.85 -1.53 4.86
N GLN A 65 6.13 -0.42 4.84
CA GLN A 65 6.41 0.74 5.70
C GLN A 65 6.14 0.40 7.17
N GLU A 66 5.01 -0.21 7.49
CA GLU A 66 4.63 -0.56 8.86
C GLU A 66 5.62 -1.53 9.50
N ILE A 67 6.07 -2.54 8.76
CA ILE A 67 7.07 -3.51 9.24
C ILE A 67 8.40 -2.79 9.44
N GLN A 68 8.82 -1.94 8.52
CA GLN A 68 10.07 -1.17 8.69
C GLN A 68 10.02 -0.27 9.93
N THR A 69 8.94 0.49 10.11
CA THR A 69 8.73 1.35 11.28
C THR A 69 8.71 0.54 12.58
N ALA A 70 7.99 -0.59 12.62
CA ALA A 70 7.91 -1.46 13.79
C ALA A 70 9.28 -2.03 14.21
N LEU A 71 10.22 -2.17 13.26
CA LEU A 71 11.58 -2.64 13.51
C LEU A 71 12.55 -1.56 13.96
N GLY A 72 12.05 -0.37 14.29
CA GLY A 72 12.88 0.74 14.71
C GLY A 72 13.69 1.32 13.55
N ALA A 73 13.24 1.16 12.29
CA ALA A 73 13.73 1.96 11.18
C ALA A 73 13.19 3.39 11.30
N ASN A 74 13.62 4.10 12.35
CA ASN A 74 13.51 5.55 12.42
C ASN A 74 14.87 6.15 12.06
N ALA A 75 14.90 6.80 10.89
CA ALA A 75 15.73 7.96 10.53
C ALA A 75 17.24 7.83 10.21
N SER A 76 17.95 6.69 10.31
CA SER A 76 19.40 6.71 9.91
C SER A 76 20.09 5.45 9.37
N ARG A 77 19.45 4.28 9.31
CA ARG A 77 20.16 3.02 8.95
C ARG A 77 19.45 2.05 8.01
N VAL A 78 18.28 2.42 7.53
CA VAL A 78 17.69 1.82 6.33
C VAL A 78 17.46 3.00 5.41
N ASP A 79 18.17 3.06 4.28
CA ASP A 79 17.85 4.00 3.20
C ASP A 79 16.37 3.81 2.83
N VAL A 80 15.52 4.64 3.40
CA VAL A 80 14.19 4.92 2.88
C VAL A 80 14.30 6.37 2.43
N PRO A 81 14.88 6.63 1.25
CA PRO A 81 14.93 7.97 0.67
C PRO A 81 13.57 8.32 0.05
N ASP A 82 12.48 7.81 0.63
CA ASP A 82 11.12 7.98 0.14
C ASP A 82 10.63 9.26 0.81
N SER A 83 10.84 10.39 0.12
CA SER A 83 10.38 11.70 0.54
C SER A 83 9.30 12.22 -0.40
N CYS A 84 8.43 13.07 0.10
CA CYS A 84 7.44 13.73 -0.71
C CYS A 84 7.33 15.20 -0.30
N THR A 85 6.87 16.01 -1.24
CA THR A 85 6.39 17.37 -1.00
C THR A 85 4.94 17.43 -1.45
N ASP A 86 4.06 17.72 -0.50
CA ASP A 86 2.64 17.94 -0.77
C ASP A 86 2.34 19.44 -0.81
N VAL A 87 1.57 19.86 -1.81
CA VAL A 87 1.07 21.24 -1.92
C VAL A 87 -0.44 21.21 -2.00
N LEU A 88 -1.09 21.93 -1.08
CA LEU A 88 -2.52 22.19 -1.10
C LEU A 88 -2.74 23.68 -1.40
N LEU A 89 -3.40 23.96 -2.53
CA LEU A 89 -3.78 25.30 -2.94
C LEU A 89 -5.28 25.47 -2.73
N VAL A 90 -5.66 26.46 -1.93
CA VAL A 90 -7.06 26.82 -1.69
C VAL A 90 -7.29 28.21 -2.27
N HIS A 91 -8.38 28.37 -3.02
CA HIS A 91 -8.74 29.70 -3.52
C HIS A 91 -8.93 30.67 -2.34
N PRO A 92 -8.37 31.90 -2.38
CA PRO A 92 -8.38 32.82 -1.25
C PRO A 92 -9.78 33.13 -0.68
N GLU A 93 -10.78 33.15 -1.55
CA GLU A 93 -12.16 33.48 -1.18
C GLU A 93 -12.98 32.25 -0.71
N GLY A 94 -12.40 31.05 -0.70
CA GLY A 94 -13.10 29.80 -0.35
C GLY A 94 -14.13 29.38 -1.40
N GLY A 95 -14.30 28.08 -1.63
CA GLY A 95 -15.38 27.55 -2.49
C GLY A 95 -15.20 27.60 -4.01
N HIS A 96 -14.21 28.33 -4.53
CA HIS A 96 -13.95 28.43 -5.98
C HIS A 96 -12.97 27.39 -6.56
N GLY A 97 -12.42 26.52 -5.70
CA GLY A 97 -11.56 25.43 -6.14
C GLY A 97 -10.49 25.07 -5.10
N VAL A 98 -10.07 23.81 -5.16
CA VAL A 98 -8.95 23.27 -4.40
C VAL A 98 -8.04 22.55 -5.39
N GLY A 99 -6.75 22.87 -5.36
CA GLY A 99 -5.71 22.14 -6.08
C GLY A 99 -4.88 21.34 -5.09
N TRP A 100 -4.54 20.10 -5.43
CA TRP A 100 -3.61 19.28 -4.66
C TRP A 100 -2.54 18.73 -5.60
N ALA A 101 -1.30 18.76 -5.15
CA ALA A 101 -0.16 18.18 -5.84
C ALA A 101 0.71 17.41 -4.84
N HIS A 102 1.29 16.32 -5.32
CA HIS A 102 2.17 15.43 -4.59
C HIS A 102 3.27 14.97 -5.54
N ASN A 103 4.53 15.11 -5.14
CA ASN A 103 5.64 14.36 -5.76
C ASN A 103 6.05 13.21 -4.82
N GLU A 104 6.48 12.12 -5.42
CA GLU A 104 7.09 11.00 -4.72
C GLU A 104 8.56 10.95 -5.16
N ASP A 105 9.48 11.06 -4.21
CA ASP A 105 10.91 10.90 -4.44
C ASP A 105 11.26 9.46 -4.13
N TYR A 106 11.47 8.64 -5.15
CA TYR A 106 11.82 7.23 -4.99
C TYR A 106 13.03 6.85 -5.85
N ASN A 107 13.60 5.68 -5.62
CA ASN A 107 14.58 5.12 -6.54
C ASN A 107 14.00 4.90 -7.96
N ALA A 108 14.84 5.01 -8.99
CA ALA A 108 14.44 4.86 -10.39
C ALA A 108 13.73 3.53 -10.71
N LEU A 109 14.11 2.44 -10.01
CA LEU A 109 13.51 1.12 -10.18
C LEU A 109 12.02 1.09 -9.77
N PHE A 110 11.59 2.02 -8.91
CA PHE A 110 10.19 2.17 -8.51
C PHE A 110 9.38 2.89 -9.59
N PHE A 111 9.90 3.95 -10.19
CA PHE A 111 9.23 4.66 -11.29
C PHE A 111 8.92 3.73 -12.47
N ASP A 112 9.83 2.83 -12.81
CA ASP A 112 9.62 1.82 -13.86
C ASP A 112 8.54 0.76 -13.51
N ARG A 113 8.01 0.80 -12.29
CA ARG A 113 7.01 -0.14 -11.78
C ARG A 113 5.71 0.54 -11.36
N ILE A 114 5.60 1.86 -11.55
CA ILE A 114 4.34 2.56 -11.32
C ILE A 114 3.37 2.15 -12.43
N TYR A 115 2.16 1.76 -12.02
CA TYR A 115 1.05 1.53 -12.92
C TYR A 115 -0.18 2.26 -12.39
N LEU A 116 -1.03 2.71 -13.31
CA LEU A 116 -2.27 3.39 -12.96
C LEU A 116 -3.41 2.37 -12.97
N VAL A 117 -4.11 2.27 -11.84
CA VAL A 117 -5.33 1.48 -11.70
C VAL A 117 -6.52 2.41 -11.72
N ARG A 118 -7.49 2.15 -12.60
CA ARG A 118 -8.80 2.78 -12.55
C ARG A 118 -9.79 1.79 -11.93
N GLN A 119 -10.21 2.07 -10.71
CA GLN A 119 -11.28 1.34 -10.05
C GLN A 119 -12.59 2.11 -10.19
N THR A 120 -13.66 1.42 -10.57
CA THR A 120 -15.02 1.93 -10.51
C THR A 120 -15.79 1.11 -9.49
N TRP A 121 -16.41 1.74 -8.51
CA TRP A 121 -17.40 1.07 -7.69
C TRP A 121 -18.80 1.40 -8.23
N GLU A 122 -19.64 0.37 -8.34
CA GLU A 122 -21.08 0.59 -8.49
C GLU A 122 -21.70 0.49 -7.11
N GLN A 123 -22.56 1.45 -6.77
CA GLN A 123 -23.33 1.34 -5.54
C GLN A 123 -24.35 0.22 -5.74
N ALA A 124 -24.29 -0.82 -4.90
CA ALA A 124 -25.25 -1.91 -4.95
C ALA A 124 -26.67 -1.36 -4.69
N GLY A 125 -27.46 -1.20 -5.75
CA GLY A 125 -28.90 -0.98 -5.70
C GLY A 125 -29.37 0.42 -5.29
N GLY A 126 -29.13 1.43 -6.12
CA GLY A 126 -30.07 2.55 -6.23
C GLY A 126 -31.06 2.25 -7.34
N ALA A 127 -32.32 1.99 -7.01
CA ALA A 127 -33.37 1.76 -8.01
C ALA A 127 -33.34 2.86 -9.08
N SER A 128 -33.17 2.47 -10.34
CA SER A 128 -33.29 3.38 -11.47
C SER A 128 -34.74 3.86 -11.54
N SER A 129 -34.97 5.13 -11.19
CA SER A 129 -36.21 5.79 -11.56
C SER A 129 -36.17 6.02 -13.08
N PRO A 130 -37.14 5.53 -13.86
CA PRO A 130 -37.12 5.72 -15.30
C PRO A 130 -37.32 7.20 -15.60
N ALA A 131 -36.36 7.79 -16.31
CA ALA A 131 -36.48 9.13 -16.86
C ALA A 131 -37.70 9.19 -17.79
N SER A 132 -38.71 9.98 -17.41
CA SER A 132 -39.82 10.34 -18.29
C SER A 132 -39.28 11.19 -19.44
N ARG A 133 -39.48 10.70 -20.66
CA ARG A 133 -39.37 11.52 -21.87
C ARG A 133 -40.60 12.40 -22.02
#